data_AF-A0A930VKA4-F1
#
_entry.id   AF-A0A930VKA4-F1
#
_cell.length_a   1.000
_cell.length_b   1.000
_cell.length_c   1.000
_cell.angle_alpha   90.00
_cell.angle_beta   90.00
_cell.angle_gamma   90.00
#
_symmetry.space_group_name_H-M   'P 1'
#
loop_
_entity.id
_entity.type
_entity.pdbx_description
1 polymer ?
#
loop_
_entity_poly.entity_id
_entity_poly.type
_entity_poly.pdbx_seq_one_letter_code
_entity_poly.pdbx_strand_id
1 'polypeptide(L)'
;MRSAFDKLISWTGLALVALLLAAGGLLTWANQFVGDQVHDQLVMQDITMPEGDALKSVPEADAAALKQYAGSKLDTGPEAKAFADHYILAHMNAAGDGRTYEEVSGEFIALSDEQKASEEGQALAGLRQTLFMGNTLRGLLLYGYAFATIGTIAGIAAIVSFVGAGVLLVLVALGFRHARREGHLDQPQTGRVPQPV
;
A
#
# COMPACT_ATOMS: atom_id res chain seq x y z
N MET A 1 48.81 2.17 3.93
CA MET A 1 47.67 1.21 3.83
C MET A 1 46.36 1.77 4.38
N ARG A 2 46.35 2.47 5.52
CA ARG A 2 45.14 3.07 6.15
C ARG A 2 44.37 4.04 5.23
N SER A 3 45.06 5.03 4.65
CA SER A 3 44.45 6.01 3.73
C SER A 3 43.78 5.41 2.47
N ALA A 4 44.27 4.28 1.93
CA ALA A 4 43.65 3.64 0.76
C ALA A 4 42.37 2.89 1.15
N PHE A 5 42.36 2.28 2.35
CA PHE A 5 41.22 1.63 2.95
C PHE A 5 40.10 2.64 3.31
N ASP A 6 40.45 3.79 3.88
CA ASP A 6 39.49 4.86 4.21
C ASP A 6 38.84 5.47 2.96
N LYS A 7 39.61 5.62 1.88
CA LYS A 7 39.08 6.06 0.58
C LYS A 7 38.12 5.03 0.00
N LEU A 8 38.45 3.73 0.05
CA LEU A 8 37.58 2.66 -0.44
C LEU A 8 36.24 2.65 0.32
N ILE A 9 36.27 2.70 1.65
CA ILE A 9 35.06 2.76 2.49
C ILE A 9 34.22 3.99 2.16
N SER A 10 34.85 5.15 1.96
CA SER A 10 34.14 6.39 1.64
C SER A 10 33.46 6.32 0.27
N TRP A 11 34.10 5.72 -0.74
CA TRP A 11 33.50 5.50 -2.06
C TRP A 11 32.35 4.49 -2.03
N THR A 12 32.49 3.40 -1.26
CA THR A 12 31.40 2.44 -1.04
C THR A 12 30.22 3.11 -0.33
N GLY A 13 30.48 3.98 0.65
CA GLY A 13 29.45 4.78 1.32
C GLY A 13 28.72 5.72 0.36
N LEU A 14 29.44 6.42 -0.52
CA LEU A 14 28.82 7.25 -1.56
C LEU A 14 27.97 6.44 -2.55
N ALA A 15 28.42 5.26 -2.95
CA ALA A 15 27.64 4.37 -3.82
C ALA A 15 26.33 3.93 -3.14
N LEU A 16 26.37 3.57 -1.85
CA LEU A 16 25.18 3.22 -1.07
C LEU A 16 24.23 4.41 -0.90
N VAL A 17 24.75 5.63 -0.69
CA VAL A 17 23.93 6.85 -0.68
C VAL A 17 23.21 7.01 -2.00
N ALA A 18 23.93 6.93 -3.13
CA ALA A 18 23.32 7.09 -4.45
C ALA A 18 22.23 6.04 -4.70
N LEU A 19 22.46 4.80 -4.29
CA LEU A 19 21.46 3.72 -4.35
C LEU A 19 20.22 4.04 -3.51
N LEU A 20 20.39 4.49 -2.26
CA LEU A 20 19.27 4.84 -1.38
C LEU A 20 18.48 6.04 -1.89
N LEU A 21 19.14 7.04 -2.47
CA LEU A 21 18.46 8.17 -3.09
C LEU A 21 17.64 7.73 -4.30
N ALA A 22 18.21 6.87 -5.16
CA ALA A 22 17.49 6.31 -6.31
C ALA A 22 16.30 5.45 -5.87
N ALA A 23 16.49 4.59 -4.87
CA ALA A 23 15.42 3.77 -4.29
C ALA A 23 14.32 4.65 -3.67
N GLY A 24 14.68 5.67 -2.88
CA GLY A 24 13.74 6.61 -2.30
C GLY A 24 12.92 7.34 -3.36
N GLY A 25 13.55 7.77 -4.46
CA GLY A 25 12.87 8.38 -5.60
C GLY A 25 11.86 7.44 -6.26
N LEU A 26 12.26 6.20 -6.58
CA LEU A 26 11.38 5.19 -7.18
C LEU A 26 10.21 4.81 -6.26
N LEU A 27 10.47 4.67 -4.96
CA LEU A 27 9.44 4.36 -3.97
C LEU A 27 8.45 5.51 -3.77
N THR A 28 8.92 6.76 -3.85
CA THR A 28 8.05 7.94 -3.84
C THR A 28 7.15 7.95 -5.07
N TRP A 29 7.71 7.68 -6.25
CA TRP A 29 6.93 7.58 -7.48
C TRP A 29 5.88 6.46 -7.40
N ALA A 30 6.25 5.29 -6.87
CA ALA A 30 5.32 4.18 -6.68
C ALA A 30 4.18 4.54 -5.71
N ASN A 31 4.47 5.20 -4.59
CA ASN A 31 3.47 5.67 -3.64
C ASN A 31 2.45 6.59 -4.32
N GLN A 32 2.92 7.60 -5.05
CA GLN A 32 2.06 8.59 -5.71
C GLN A 32 1.24 7.96 -6.83
N PHE A 33 1.88 7.19 -7.71
CA PHE A 33 1.20 6.50 -8.80
C PHE A 33 0.08 5.60 -8.28
N VAL A 34 0.34 4.80 -7.25
CA VAL A 34 -0.68 3.93 -6.66
C VAL A 34 -1.79 4.73 -5.99
N GLY A 35 -1.45 5.80 -5.27
CA GLY A 35 -2.43 6.70 -4.67
C GLY A 35 -3.39 7.29 -5.69
N ASP A 36 -2.84 7.86 -6.77
CA ASP A 36 -3.62 8.46 -7.87
C ASP A 36 -4.51 7.41 -8.55
N GLN A 37 -3.96 6.23 -8.89
CA GLN A 37 -4.75 5.18 -9.53
C GLN A 37 -5.88 4.67 -8.65
N VAL A 38 -5.64 4.48 -7.35
CA VAL A 38 -6.71 4.06 -6.43
C VAL A 38 -7.78 5.14 -6.34
N HIS A 39 -7.39 6.39 -6.11
CA HIS A 39 -8.33 7.51 -5.99
C HIS A 39 -9.18 7.67 -7.25
N ASP A 40 -8.54 7.75 -8.43
CA ASP A 40 -9.24 7.94 -9.71
C ASP A 40 -10.25 6.81 -9.97
N GLN A 41 -9.86 5.56 -9.72
CA GLN A 41 -10.73 4.40 -9.95
C GLN A 41 -11.92 4.35 -8.98
N LEU A 42 -11.72 4.77 -7.72
CA LEU A 42 -12.79 4.77 -6.72
C LEU A 42 -13.76 5.93 -6.93
N VAL A 43 -13.25 7.14 -7.19
CA VAL A 43 -14.10 8.32 -7.46
C VAL A 43 -14.95 8.13 -8.71
N MET A 44 -14.43 7.45 -9.74
CA MET A 44 -15.22 7.13 -10.95
C MET A 44 -16.47 6.28 -10.67
N GLN A 45 -16.54 5.57 -9.54
CA GLN A 45 -17.74 4.82 -9.17
C GLN A 45 -18.87 5.73 -8.66
N ASP A 46 -18.56 6.98 -8.30
CA ASP A 46 -19.47 7.96 -7.68
C ASP A 46 -20.28 7.38 -6.49
N ILE A 47 -19.62 6.55 -5.69
CA ILE A 47 -20.24 5.95 -4.51
C ILE A 47 -20.12 6.92 -3.33
N THR A 48 -21.24 7.18 -2.67
CA THR A 48 -21.28 7.86 -1.37
C THR A 48 -21.46 6.81 -0.29
N MET A 49 -20.62 6.88 0.74
CA MET A 49 -20.64 5.94 1.85
C MET A 49 -21.97 6.01 2.61
N PRO A 50 -22.49 4.86 3.07
CA PRO A 50 -23.83 4.77 3.64
C PRO A 50 -23.95 5.59 4.91
N GLU A 51 -25.06 6.31 5.04
CA GLU A 51 -25.40 7.13 6.20
C GLU A 51 -26.89 7.03 6.54
N GLY A 52 -27.28 7.54 7.72
CA GLY A 52 -28.68 7.61 8.12
C GLY A 52 -29.39 6.26 8.07
N ASP A 53 -30.49 6.20 7.32
CA ASP A 53 -31.32 4.99 7.20
C ASP A 53 -30.61 3.84 6.48
N ALA A 54 -29.63 4.11 5.63
CA ALA A 54 -28.84 3.06 4.98
C ALA A 54 -27.99 2.26 5.98
N LEU A 55 -27.62 2.86 7.12
CA LEU A 55 -26.92 2.14 8.18
C LEU A 55 -27.86 1.23 8.99
N LYS A 56 -29.18 1.40 8.89
CA LYS A 56 -30.17 0.54 9.55
C LYS A 56 -30.45 -0.75 8.76
N SER A 57 -30.05 -0.83 7.50
CA SER A 57 -30.23 -2.02 6.66
C SER A 57 -29.16 -3.09 6.86
N VAL A 58 -28.15 -2.81 7.68
CA VAL A 58 -27.04 -3.74 7.99
C VAL A 58 -27.01 -4.06 9.48
N PRO A 59 -26.37 -5.16 9.91
CA PRO A 59 -26.16 -5.46 11.32
C PRO A 59 -25.49 -4.31 12.08
N GLU A 60 -25.79 -4.18 13.38
CA GLU A 60 -25.29 -3.06 14.21
C GLU A 60 -23.75 -2.96 14.22
N ALA A 61 -23.06 -4.11 14.25
CA ALA A 61 -21.60 -4.15 14.19
C ALA A 61 -21.04 -3.58 12.87
N ASP A 62 -21.70 -3.89 11.75
CA ASP A 62 -21.32 -3.39 10.42
C ASP A 62 -21.63 -1.90 10.29
N ALA A 63 -22.79 -1.46 10.78
CA ALA A 63 -23.16 -0.05 10.86
C ALA A 63 -22.12 0.77 11.65
N ALA A 64 -21.65 0.24 12.79
CA ALA A 64 -20.63 0.88 13.61
C ALA A 64 -19.29 1.04 12.87
N ALA A 65 -18.88 0.04 12.08
CA ALA A 65 -17.66 0.10 11.28
C ALA A 65 -17.73 1.14 10.14
N LEU A 66 -18.91 1.29 9.53
CA LEU A 66 -19.19 2.24 8.45
C LEU A 66 -19.32 3.68 8.95
N LYS A 67 -19.74 3.89 10.20
CA LYS A 67 -20.10 5.20 10.75
C LYS A 67 -19.01 6.27 10.63
N GLN A 68 -17.74 5.88 10.71
CA GLN A 68 -16.61 6.82 10.59
C GLN A 68 -16.50 7.45 9.19
N TYR A 69 -17.09 6.80 8.18
CA TYR A 69 -17.08 7.23 6.78
C TYR A 69 -18.47 7.70 6.31
N ALA A 70 -19.46 7.81 7.20
CA ALA A 70 -20.83 8.14 6.81
C ALA A 70 -20.90 9.45 6.00
N GLY A 71 -21.49 9.38 4.81
CA GLY A 71 -21.66 10.53 3.91
C GLY A 71 -20.40 10.97 3.15
N SER A 72 -19.23 10.36 3.41
CA SER A 72 -18.03 10.62 2.61
C SER A 72 -18.14 10.00 1.21
N LYS A 73 -17.32 10.47 0.27
CA LYS A 73 -17.14 9.76 -1.00
C LYS A 73 -16.25 8.55 -0.76
N LEU A 74 -16.55 7.45 -1.44
CA LEU A 74 -15.67 6.28 -1.45
C LEU A 74 -14.49 6.62 -2.39
N ASP A 75 -13.42 7.20 -1.84
CA ASP A 75 -12.28 7.69 -2.61
C ASP A 75 -10.91 7.25 -2.07
N THR A 76 -10.91 6.53 -0.94
CA THR A 76 -9.73 5.92 -0.34
C THR A 76 -9.83 4.40 -0.22
N GLY A 77 -8.67 3.73 -0.13
CA GLY A 77 -8.60 2.30 0.15
C GLY A 77 -9.33 1.87 1.43
N PRO A 78 -9.17 2.54 2.58
CA PRO A 78 -9.90 2.21 3.81
C PRO A 78 -11.42 2.29 3.65
N GLU A 79 -11.96 3.29 2.94
CA GLU A 79 -13.40 3.38 2.64
C GLU A 79 -13.85 2.23 1.73
N ALA A 80 -13.06 1.92 0.69
CA ALA A 80 -13.33 0.78 -0.20
C ALA A 80 -13.43 -0.54 0.59
N LYS A 81 -12.49 -0.77 1.53
CA LYS A 81 -12.54 -1.93 2.42
C LYS A 81 -13.78 -1.91 3.31
N ALA A 82 -14.10 -0.77 3.93
CA ALA A 82 -15.24 -0.67 4.83
C ALA A 82 -16.56 -0.95 4.09
N PHE A 83 -16.75 -0.34 2.91
CA PHE A 83 -17.92 -0.57 2.07
C PHE A 83 -18.03 -2.03 1.61
N ALA A 84 -16.91 -2.62 1.18
CA ALA A 84 -16.83 -4.01 0.75
C ALA A 84 -17.20 -5.01 1.87
N ASP A 85 -16.62 -4.84 3.06
CA ASP A 85 -16.75 -5.79 4.17
C ASP A 85 -18.03 -5.61 4.98
N HIS A 86 -18.53 -4.38 5.11
CA HIS A 86 -19.62 -4.08 6.05
C HIS A 86 -20.91 -3.64 5.35
N TYR A 87 -20.87 -3.24 4.08
CA TYR A 87 -22.07 -2.87 3.34
C TYR A 87 -22.43 -3.95 2.31
N ILE A 88 -21.55 -4.22 1.35
CA ILE A 88 -21.82 -5.19 0.28
C ILE A 88 -22.01 -6.59 0.86
N LEU A 89 -21.07 -7.05 1.71
CA LEU A 89 -21.14 -8.39 2.29
C LEU A 89 -22.39 -8.58 3.15
N ALA A 90 -22.78 -7.57 3.94
CA ALA A 90 -23.99 -7.64 4.76
C ALA A 90 -25.26 -7.84 3.91
N HIS A 91 -25.40 -7.08 2.82
CA HIS A 91 -26.55 -7.22 1.91
C HIS A 91 -26.50 -8.54 1.13
N MET A 92 -25.32 -9.02 0.75
CA MET A 92 -25.18 -10.33 0.11
C MET A 92 -25.60 -11.47 1.04
N ASN A 93 -25.16 -11.42 2.30
CA ASN A 93 -25.55 -12.42 3.30
C ASN A 93 -27.06 -12.38 3.57
N ALA A 94 -27.66 -11.19 3.61
CA ALA A 94 -29.11 -11.06 3.75
C ALA A 94 -29.87 -11.58 2.52
N ALA A 95 -29.37 -11.34 1.30
CA ALA A 95 -30.01 -11.80 0.07
C ALA A 95 -29.90 -13.33 -0.10
N GLY A 96 -28.76 -13.92 0.28
CA GLY A 96 -28.47 -15.34 0.13
C GLY A 96 -28.75 -16.19 1.36
N ASP A 97 -29.32 -15.63 2.43
CA ASP A 97 -29.46 -16.30 3.74
C ASP A 97 -28.14 -16.91 4.23
N GLY A 98 -27.03 -16.18 4.03
CA GLY A 98 -25.66 -16.58 4.38
C GLY A 98 -25.04 -17.62 3.44
N ARG A 99 -25.75 -18.08 2.41
CA ARG A 99 -25.22 -19.00 1.41
C ARG A 99 -24.24 -18.31 0.47
N THR A 100 -23.21 -19.04 0.10
CA THR A 100 -22.20 -18.58 -0.86
C THR A 100 -22.68 -18.68 -2.29
N TYR A 101 -22.02 -17.93 -3.19
CA TYR A 101 -22.25 -18.07 -4.63
C TYR A 101 -22.10 -19.52 -5.11
N GLU A 102 -21.11 -20.26 -4.60
CA GLU A 102 -20.83 -21.62 -5.05
C GLU A 102 -21.97 -22.58 -4.66
N GLU A 103 -22.51 -22.46 -3.46
CA GLU A 103 -23.66 -23.26 -3.02
C GLU A 103 -24.91 -22.97 -3.84
N VAL A 104 -25.20 -21.69 -4.10
CA VAL A 104 -26.36 -21.26 -4.91
C VAL A 104 -26.18 -21.67 -6.36
N SER A 105 -24.97 -21.51 -6.92
CA SER A 105 -24.65 -21.91 -8.29
C SER A 105 -24.72 -23.42 -8.47
N GLY A 106 -24.23 -24.19 -7.51
CA GLY A 106 -24.28 -25.66 -7.51
C GLY A 106 -25.73 -26.18 -7.51
N GLU A 107 -26.59 -25.61 -6.65
CA GLU A 107 -28.02 -25.93 -6.63
C GLU A 107 -28.67 -25.64 -7.97
N PHE A 108 -28.44 -24.45 -8.53
CA PHE A 108 -29.04 -24.05 -9.81
C PHE A 108 -28.61 -24.96 -10.97
N ILE A 109 -27.33 -25.37 -11.01
CA ILE A 109 -26.82 -26.25 -12.06
C ILE A 109 -27.45 -27.64 -11.98
N ALA A 110 -27.73 -28.13 -10.77
CA ALA A 110 -28.34 -29.43 -10.53
C ALA A 110 -29.83 -29.52 -10.92
N LEU A 111 -30.51 -28.38 -11.14
CA LEU A 111 -31.90 -28.34 -11.58
C LEU A 111 -32.09 -28.85 -13.01
N SER A 112 -33.20 -29.55 -13.27
CA SER A 112 -33.66 -29.87 -14.62
C SER A 112 -34.08 -28.61 -15.39
N ASP A 113 -34.27 -28.72 -16.71
CA ASP A 113 -34.68 -27.58 -17.53
C ASP A 113 -36.08 -27.07 -17.15
N GLU A 114 -37.00 -27.97 -16.77
CA GLU A 114 -38.32 -27.63 -16.26
C GLU A 114 -38.24 -26.89 -14.92
N GLN A 115 -37.36 -27.34 -14.02
CA GLN A 115 -37.13 -26.69 -12.72
C GLN A 115 -36.49 -25.32 -12.89
N LYS A 116 -35.56 -25.15 -13.82
CA LYS A 116 -34.98 -23.85 -14.16
C LYS A 116 -36.02 -22.88 -14.71
N ALA A 117 -37.02 -23.36 -15.44
CA ALA A 117 -38.10 -22.55 -15.98
C ALA A 117 -39.19 -22.19 -14.95
N SER A 118 -39.18 -22.79 -13.75
CA SER A 118 -40.11 -22.45 -12.68
C SER A 118 -39.80 -21.09 -12.06
N GLU A 119 -40.76 -20.53 -11.32
CA GLU A 119 -40.57 -19.26 -10.60
C GLU A 119 -39.42 -19.36 -9.59
N GLU A 120 -39.31 -20.48 -8.87
CA GLU A 120 -38.23 -20.75 -7.92
C GLU A 120 -36.88 -20.89 -8.62
N GLY A 121 -36.83 -21.58 -9.77
CA GLY A 121 -35.61 -21.69 -10.58
C GLY A 121 -35.11 -20.33 -11.08
N GLN A 122 -36.03 -19.45 -11.50
CA GLN A 122 -35.70 -18.08 -11.90
C GLN A 122 -35.25 -17.22 -10.71
N ALA A 123 -35.89 -17.35 -9.55
CA ALA A 123 -35.46 -16.67 -8.32
C ALA A 123 -34.04 -17.09 -7.91
N LEU A 124 -33.74 -18.39 -7.97
CA LEU A 124 -32.40 -18.92 -7.68
C LEU A 124 -31.36 -18.44 -8.70
N ALA A 125 -31.73 -18.34 -9.99
CA ALA A 125 -30.88 -17.75 -11.03
C ALA A 125 -30.56 -16.27 -10.74
N GLY A 126 -31.56 -15.49 -10.33
CA GLY A 126 -31.40 -14.10 -9.93
C GLY A 126 -30.50 -13.95 -8.70
N LEU A 127 -30.71 -14.77 -7.67
CA LEU A 127 -29.86 -14.78 -6.48
C LEU A 127 -28.41 -15.12 -6.83
N ARG A 128 -28.20 -16.15 -7.66
CA ARG A 128 -26.88 -16.53 -8.17
C ARG A 128 -26.17 -15.35 -8.83
N GLN A 129 -26.88 -14.61 -9.69
CA GLN A 129 -26.33 -13.43 -10.36
C GLN A 129 -25.98 -12.32 -9.36
N THR A 130 -26.87 -12.01 -8.41
CA THR A 130 -26.62 -11.03 -7.35
C THR A 130 -25.38 -11.39 -6.54
N LEU A 131 -25.24 -12.64 -6.12
CA LEU A 131 -24.08 -13.10 -5.35
C LEU A 131 -22.80 -13.05 -6.18
N PHE A 132 -22.85 -13.38 -7.46
CA PHE A 132 -21.69 -13.28 -8.36
C PHE A 132 -21.21 -11.82 -8.50
N MET A 133 -22.14 -10.92 -8.83
CA MET A 133 -21.84 -9.50 -9.00
C MET A 133 -21.32 -8.89 -7.69
N GLY A 134 -21.97 -9.20 -6.57
CA GLY A 134 -21.54 -8.75 -5.25
C GLY A 134 -20.13 -9.22 -4.89
N ASN A 135 -19.83 -10.51 -5.10
CA ASN A 135 -18.48 -11.05 -4.87
C ASN A 135 -17.42 -10.37 -5.75
N THR A 136 -17.76 -10.07 -7.01
CA THR A 136 -16.85 -9.40 -7.94
C THR A 136 -16.61 -7.95 -7.51
N LEU A 137 -17.66 -7.18 -7.24
CA LEU A 137 -17.54 -5.80 -6.75
C LEU A 137 -16.74 -5.74 -5.45
N ARG A 138 -17.06 -6.61 -4.49
CA ARG A 138 -16.33 -6.71 -3.22
C ARG A 138 -14.86 -7.03 -3.45
N GLY A 139 -14.55 -7.99 -4.33
CA GLY A 139 -13.18 -8.36 -4.66
C GLY A 139 -12.40 -7.19 -5.26
N LEU A 140 -12.99 -6.45 -6.21
CA LEU A 140 -12.35 -5.30 -6.84
C LEU A 140 -12.06 -4.17 -5.84
N LEU A 141 -12.99 -3.86 -4.94
CA LEU A 141 -12.77 -2.86 -3.88
C LEU A 141 -11.67 -3.30 -2.90
N LEU A 142 -11.63 -4.58 -2.54
CA LEU A 142 -10.58 -5.13 -1.68
C LEU A 142 -9.21 -5.15 -2.36
N TYR A 143 -9.15 -5.33 -3.69
CA TYR A 143 -7.93 -5.11 -4.45
C TYR A 143 -7.51 -3.64 -4.41
N GLY A 144 -8.44 -2.69 -4.56
CA GLY A 144 -8.18 -1.26 -4.38
C GLY A 144 -7.57 -0.94 -3.01
N TYR A 145 -8.12 -1.51 -1.93
CA TYR A 145 -7.55 -1.41 -0.58
C TYR A 145 -6.14 -2.00 -0.48
N ALA A 146 -5.91 -3.19 -1.05
CA ALA A 146 -4.62 -3.84 -1.04
C ALA A 146 -3.56 -2.99 -1.76
N PHE A 147 -3.89 -2.41 -2.92
CA PHE A 147 -3.01 -1.48 -3.63
C PHE A 147 -2.75 -0.22 -2.80
N ALA A 148 -3.78 0.41 -2.23
CA ALA A 148 -3.59 1.58 -1.36
C ALA A 148 -2.62 1.29 -0.19
N THR A 149 -2.71 0.10 0.38
CA THR A 149 -1.80 -0.37 1.43
C THR A 149 -0.36 -0.50 0.92
N ILE A 150 -0.16 -1.09 -0.26
CA ILE A 150 1.16 -1.18 -0.91
C ILE A 150 1.73 0.22 -1.19
N GLY A 151 0.91 1.15 -1.69
CA GLY A 151 1.30 2.54 -1.91
C GLY A 151 1.76 3.21 -0.61
N THR A 152 1.01 3.03 0.48
CA THR A 152 1.38 3.54 1.81
C THR A 152 2.73 3.00 2.28
N ILE A 153 2.96 1.68 2.14
CA ILE A 153 4.24 1.05 2.48
C ILE A 153 5.38 1.61 1.62
N ALA A 154 5.17 1.81 0.32
CA ALA A 154 6.15 2.42 -0.56
C ALA A 154 6.53 3.84 -0.09
N GLY A 155 5.56 4.63 0.37
CA GLY A 155 5.81 5.97 0.92
C GLY A 155 6.66 5.93 2.19
N ILE A 156 6.36 5.01 3.11
CA ILE A 156 7.17 4.79 4.33
C ILE A 156 8.60 4.37 3.94
N ALA A 157 8.73 3.41 3.02
CA ALA A 157 10.03 2.92 2.56
C ALA A 157 10.84 4.02 1.85
N ALA A 158 10.18 4.92 1.13
CA ALA A 158 10.82 6.10 0.53
C ALA A 158 11.42 7.01 1.61
N ILE A 159 10.64 7.34 2.65
CA ILE A 159 11.11 8.16 3.77
C ILE A 159 12.33 7.49 4.44
N VAL A 160 12.23 6.20 4.75
CA VAL A 160 13.34 5.44 5.36
C VAL A 160 14.59 5.49 4.47
N SER A 161 14.44 5.35 3.15
CA SER A 161 15.55 5.41 2.20
C SER A 161 16.21 6.79 2.18
N PHE A 162 15.44 7.88 2.17
CA PHE A 162 15.98 9.23 2.21
C PHE A 162 16.66 9.56 3.55
N VAL A 163 16.07 9.16 4.67
CA VAL A 163 16.70 9.33 6.00
C VAL A 163 18.01 8.55 6.07
N GLY A 164 18.01 7.29 5.60
CA GLY A 164 19.21 6.46 5.52
C GLY A 164 20.31 7.10 4.66
N ALA A 165 19.95 7.63 3.49
CA ALA A 165 20.86 8.36 2.62
C ALA A 165 21.45 9.61 3.32
N GLY A 166 20.62 10.37 4.02
CA GLY A 166 21.05 11.55 4.79
C GLY A 166 22.04 11.20 5.90
N VAL A 167 21.75 10.17 6.68
CA VAL A 167 22.66 9.68 7.74
C VAL A 167 23.99 9.22 7.15
N LEU A 168 23.97 8.41 6.09
CA LEU A 168 25.18 7.93 5.43
C LEU A 168 26.00 9.08 4.82
N LEU A 169 25.36 10.09 4.23
CA LEU A 169 26.05 11.28 3.73
C LEU A 169 26.82 12.00 4.83
N VAL A 170 26.21 12.15 6.01
CA VAL A 170 26.89 12.75 7.18
C VAL A 170 28.09 11.90 7.59
N LEU A 171 27.95 10.58 7.67
CA LEU A 171 29.04 9.68 8.04
C LEU A 171 30.19 9.71 7.02
N VAL A 172 29.88 9.70 5.73
CA VAL A 172 30.87 9.83 4.65
C VAL A 172 31.60 11.17 4.76
N ALA A 173 30.89 12.28 4.99
CA ALA A 173 31.50 13.60 5.15
C ALA A 173 32.44 13.66 6.38
N LEU A 174 32.03 13.04 7.50
CA LEU A 174 32.86 12.91 8.70
C LEU A 174 34.10 12.03 8.44
N GLY A 175 33.95 10.92 7.71
CA GLY A 175 35.07 10.06 7.28
C GLY A 175 36.11 10.83 6.46
N PHE A 176 35.66 11.59 5.45
CA PHE A 176 36.55 12.45 4.67
C PHE A 176 37.19 13.58 5.49
N ARG A 177 36.51 14.10 6.51
CA ARG A 177 37.08 15.12 7.42
C ARG A 177 38.15 14.52 8.33
N HIS A 178 37.93 13.31 8.85
CA HIS A 178 38.90 12.61 9.68
C HIS A 178 40.17 12.24 8.89
N ALA A 179 40.03 11.64 7.71
CA ALA A 179 41.15 11.29 6.84
C ALA A 179 42.02 12.50 6.43
N ARG A 180 41.42 13.68 6.28
CA ARG A 180 42.16 14.94 6.00
C ARG A 180 42.97 15.44 7.21
N ARG A 181 42.53 15.18 8.44
CA ARG A 181 43.22 15.62 9.67
C ARG A 181 44.43 14.75 9.98
N GLU A 182 44.32 13.44 9.78
CA GLU A 182 45.45 12.52 10.01
C GLU A 182 46.58 12.74 9.01
N GLY A 183 46.26 13.03 7.74
CA GLY A 183 47.28 13.36 6.72
C GLY A 183 48.07 14.65 6.99
N HIS A 184 47.64 15.52 7.91
CA HIS A 184 48.38 16.72 8.32
C HIS A 184 49.39 16.46 9.45
N LEU A 185 49.21 15.37 10.22
CA LEU A 185 50.10 15.00 11.32
C LEU A 185 51.27 14.12 10.88
N ASP A 186 51.15 13.50 9.70
CA ASP A 186 52.18 12.63 9.08
C ASP A 186 53.17 13.39 8.17
N GLN A 187 53.15 14.72 8.15
CA GLN A 187 54.21 15.47 7.47
C GLN A 187 55.53 15.29 8.25
N PRO A 188 56.61 14.75 7.63
CA PRO A 188 57.90 14.71 8.29
C PRO A 188 58.30 16.15 8.59
N GLN A 189 58.48 16.48 9.86
CA GLN A 189 59.11 17.73 10.24
C GLN A 189 60.50 17.72 9.59
N THR A 190 60.67 18.51 8.53
CA THR A 190 61.98 18.82 7.97
C THR A 190 62.68 19.74 8.97
N GLY A 191 63.19 19.12 10.04
CA GLY A 191 64.06 19.78 10.99
C GLY A 191 65.23 20.39 10.22
N ARG A 192 65.35 21.72 10.27
CA ARG A 192 66.58 22.40 9.82
C ARG A 192 67.74 21.83 10.62
N VAL A 193 68.62 21.09 9.96
CA VAL A 193 69.92 20.71 10.53
C VAL A 193 70.74 22.00 10.68
N PRO A 194 71.15 22.42 11.88
CA PRO A 194 72.06 23.55 12.02
C PRO A 194 73.43 23.17 11.43
N GLN A 195 73.94 24.02 10.53
CA GLN A 195 75.28 23.89 9.95
C GLN A 195 76.32 24.15 11.06
N PRO A 196 77.33 23.27 11.24
CA PRO A 196 78.46 23.56 12.12
C PRO A 196 79.36 24.64 11.47
N VAL A 197 79.80 25.60 12.29
CA VAL A 197 80.83 26.61 12.00
C VAL A 197 82.23 26.00 12.04
#